data_AF-A0A650CU07-F1
#
_entry.id   AF-A0A650CU07-F1
#
_cell.length_a   1.000
_cell.length_b   1.000
_cell.length_c   1.000
_cell.angle_alpha   90.00
_cell.angle_beta   90.00
_cell.angle_gamma   90.00
#
_symmetry.space_group_name_H-M   'P 1'
#
loop_
_entity.id
_entity.type
_entity.pdbx_description
1 polymer ?
#
loop_
_entity_poly.entity_id
_entity_poly.type
_entity_poly.pdbx_seq_one_letter_code
_entity_poly.pdbx_strand_id
1 'polypeptide(L)'
;MVEVRDLGFYEITPELVKSLKDNKSRLRIVRVGILKIDDSVNPEDLKDVIDEINSVGVIDCSPKCSIAISSKLSNVGLIGQSFARAIQESLKFPFNIYTTHNKKFTVFDSPIQTPKSCEIEVDGSDLTIVQGEPHLKVECHSLDDVEINLGEKMSLEIDGCDAVLSLPNLERLDVKINVSAVNVSLNVKEVEIDADGSDANINITSCEKAEIDADASSIKGRINFPTGGILDIDNNASTIRLTLDLPENVGIINDVRSNISHVELPPIRQGEKKLKINADVNAGELIIKT
;
A
#
# COMPACT_ATOMS: atom_id res chain seq x y z
N MET A 1 -15.90 -19.26 26.91
CA MET A 1 -15.79 -17.81 26.63
C MET A 1 -14.76 -17.64 25.55
N VAL A 2 -15.10 -16.94 24.48
CA VAL A 2 -14.24 -16.63 23.33
C VAL A 2 -13.92 -15.15 23.42
N GLU A 3 -12.63 -14.79 23.38
CA GLU A 3 -12.17 -13.40 23.44
C GLU A 3 -11.62 -12.99 22.08
N VAL A 4 -12.16 -11.91 21.54
CA VAL A 4 -11.71 -11.23 20.33
C VAL A 4 -11.07 -9.93 20.76
N ARG A 5 -9.81 -9.74 20.40
CA ARG A 5 -9.06 -8.57 20.85
C ARG A 5 -7.99 -8.13 19.88
N ASP A 6 -7.67 -6.84 19.95
CA ASP A 6 -6.53 -6.23 19.26
C ASP A 6 -6.63 -6.39 17.72
N LEU A 7 -7.83 -6.16 17.16
CA LEU A 7 -8.11 -6.28 15.72
C LEU A 7 -8.57 -4.94 15.11
N GLY A 8 -8.12 -4.61 13.91
CA GLY A 8 -8.62 -3.45 13.16
C GLY A 8 -10.08 -3.60 12.72
N PHE A 9 -10.47 -4.82 12.30
CA PHE A 9 -11.81 -5.17 11.87
C PHE A 9 -12.21 -6.56 12.40
N TYR A 10 -13.48 -6.72 12.78
CA TYR A 10 -14.05 -8.02 13.13
C TYR A 10 -15.52 -8.09 12.70
N GLU A 11 -15.93 -9.21 12.11
CA GLU A 11 -17.33 -9.44 11.69
C GLU A 11 -17.99 -10.53 12.52
N ILE A 12 -19.20 -10.25 13.01
CA ILE A 12 -20.08 -11.24 13.64
C ILE A 12 -21.08 -11.73 12.59
N THR A 13 -20.95 -13.00 12.20
CA THR A 13 -21.86 -13.66 11.27
C THR A 13 -22.93 -14.51 12.00
N PRO A 14 -24.05 -14.87 11.34
CA PRO A 14 -25.06 -15.76 11.92
C PRO A 14 -24.51 -17.13 12.33
N GLU A 15 -23.56 -17.68 11.57
CA GLU A 15 -22.93 -18.98 11.84
C GLU A 15 -22.12 -18.94 13.14
N LEU A 16 -21.40 -17.84 13.38
CA LEU A 16 -20.66 -17.63 14.62
C LEU A 16 -21.60 -17.59 15.82
N VAL A 17 -22.69 -16.80 15.73
CA VAL A 17 -23.68 -16.68 16.82
C VAL A 17 -24.33 -18.04 17.11
N LYS A 18 -24.71 -18.79 16.06
CA LYS A 18 -25.26 -20.14 16.20
C LYS A 18 -24.28 -21.08 16.89
N SER A 19 -23.02 -21.11 16.44
CA SER A 19 -21.95 -21.91 17.04
C SER A 19 -21.73 -21.56 18.52
N LEU A 20 -21.74 -20.29 18.87
CA LEU A 20 -21.59 -19.84 20.25
C LEU A 20 -22.76 -20.28 21.13
N LYS A 21 -24.00 -20.20 20.64
CA LYS A 21 -25.19 -20.70 21.34
C LYS A 21 -25.14 -22.20 21.57
N ASP A 22 -24.85 -22.97 20.51
CA ASP A 22 -24.78 -24.44 20.58
C ASP A 22 -23.73 -24.90 21.59
N ASN A 23 -22.60 -24.17 21.66
CA ASN A 23 -21.51 -24.44 22.59
C ASN A 23 -21.65 -23.74 23.96
N LYS A 24 -22.79 -23.09 24.25
CA LYS A 24 -23.03 -22.28 25.46
C LYS A 24 -21.88 -21.33 25.80
N SER A 25 -21.23 -20.79 24.78
CA SER A 25 -20.08 -19.91 24.89
C SER A 25 -20.50 -18.47 24.65
N ARG A 26 -19.82 -17.54 25.34
CA ARG A 26 -20.00 -16.10 25.14
C ARG A 26 -18.79 -15.48 24.48
N LEU A 27 -19.02 -14.38 23.77
CA LEU A 27 -18.04 -13.59 23.05
C LEU A 27 -17.72 -12.30 23.81
N ARG A 28 -16.44 -12.06 24.06
CA ARG A 28 -15.93 -10.82 24.63
C ARG A 28 -15.12 -10.10 23.57
N ILE A 29 -15.44 -8.85 23.28
CA ILE A 29 -14.81 -8.05 22.21
C ILE A 29 -14.10 -6.87 22.86
N VAL A 30 -12.78 -6.76 22.69
CA VAL A 30 -11.97 -5.75 23.38
C VAL A 30 -10.95 -5.13 22.45
N ARG A 31 -10.88 -3.80 22.36
CA ARG A 31 -9.90 -3.10 21.48
C ARG A 31 -10.03 -3.56 20.03
N VAL A 32 -11.20 -3.28 19.45
CA VAL A 32 -11.47 -3.54 18.02
C VAL A 32 -11.74 -2.22 17.31
N GLY A 33 -11.08 -1.96 16.19
CA GLY A 33 -11.29 -0.72 15.42
C GLY A 33 -12.74 -0.63 14.93
N ILE A 34 -13.13 -1.59 14.08
CA ILE A 34 -14.47 -1.70 13.49
C ILE A 34 -15.06 -3.07 13.80
N LEU A 35 -16.23 -3.09 14.43
CA LEU A 35 -17.04 -4.28 14.65
C LEU A 35 -18.24 -4.26 13.70
N LYS A 36 -18.23 -5.10 12.67
CA LYS A 36 -19.39 -5.29 11.80
C LYS A 36 -20.26 -6.42 12.33
N ILE A 37 -21.56 -6.22 12.38
CA ILE A 37 -22.52 -7.25 12.75
C ILE A 37 -23.45 -7.43 11.56
N ASP A 38 -23.41 -8.62 10.95
CA ASP A 38 -24.22 -8.91 9.77
C ASP A 38 -25.71 -8.68 10.06
N ASP A 39 -26.40 -8.01 9.14
CA ASP A 39 -27.81 -7.64 9.30
C ASP A 39 -28.75 -8.86 9.44
N SER A 40 -28.29 -10.04 9.03
CA SER A 40 -28.98 -11.33 9.16
C SER A 40 -28.87 -11.94 10.56
N VAL A 41 -28.04 -11.38 11.44
CA VAL A 41 -27.91 -11.83 12.83
C VAL A 41 -29.17 -11.48 13.62
N ASN A 42 -29.78 -12.49 14.26
CA ASN A 42 -30.90 -12.28 15.16
C ASN A 42 -30.46 -11.52 16.43
N PRO A 43 -31.05 -10.34 16.74
CA PRO A 43 -30.66 -9.52 17.88
C PRO A 43 -30.79 -10.22 19.25
N GLU A 44 -31.79 -11.09 19.44
CA GLU A 44 -31.96 -11.81 20.71
C GLU A 44 -30.87 -12.86 20.90
N ASP A 45 -30.51 -13.57 19.82
CA ASP A 45 -29.42 -14.55 19.86
C ASP A 45 -28.07 -13.87 20.10
N LEU A 46 -27.87 -12.70 19.48
CA LEU A 46 -26.69 -11.87 19.71
C LEU A 46 -26.60 -11.40 21.16
N LYS A 47 -27.70 -10.93 21.73
CA LYS A 47 -27.77 -10.50 23.13
C LYS A 47 -27.37 -11.63 24.07
N ASP A 48 -27.71 -12.88 23.79
CA ASP A 48 -27.34 -14.01 24.64
C ASP A 48 -25.86 -14.37 24.56
N VAL A 49 -25.23 -14.21 23.39
CA VAL A 49 -23.84 -14.63 23.16
C VAL A 49 -22.82 -13.54 23.46
N ILE A 50 -23.13 -12.24 23.32
CA ILE A 50 -22.18 -11.18 23.67
C ILE A 50 -22.04 -11.11 25.20
N ASP A 51 -20.82 -11.04 25.74
CA ASP A 51 -20.59 -10.79 27.17
C ASP A 51 -20.29 -9.30 27.40
N GLU A 52 -19.33 -8.76 26.66
CA GLU A 52 -18.86 -7.37 26.75
C GLU A 52 -18.31 -6.94 25.38
N ILE A 53 -18.55 -5.67 25.03
CA ILE A 53 -17.93 -4.97 23.89
C ILE A 53 -17.26 -3.72 24.44
N ASN A 54 -15.94 -3.74 24.51
CA ASN A 54 -15.15 -2.71 25.17
C ASN A 54 -14.09 -2.12 24.25
N SER A 55 -13.92 -0.80 24.28
CA SER A 55 -12.91 -0.09 23.47
C SER A 55 -13.07 -0.40 21.99
N VAL A 56 -14.25 -0.13 21.43
CA VAL A 56 -14.53 -0.34 20.00
C VAL A 56 -14.72 0.99 19.29
N GLY A 57 -14.00 1.23 18.20
CA GLY A 57 -14.08 2.49 17.47
C GLY A 57 -15.46 2.69 16.83
N VAL A 58 -15.83 1.78 15.93
CA VAL A 58 -17.09 1.82 15.19
C VAL A 58 -17.81 0.47 15.31
N ILE A 59 -19.12 0.49 15.56
CA ILE A 59 -19.98 -0.67 15.41
C ILE A 59 -20.92 -0.44 14.22
N ASP A 60 -20.72 -1.21 13.15
CA ASP A 60 -21.61 -1.22 11.97
C ASP A 60 -22.68 -2.29 12.15
N CYS A 61 -23.91 -1.87 12.46
CA CYS A 61 -25.02 -2.81 12.69
C CYS A 61 -26.40 -2.17 12.55
N SER A 62 -27.43 -3.00 12.37
CA SER A 62 -28.82 -2.55 12.37
C SER A 62 -29.27 -1.91 13.70
N PRO A 63 -30.27 -1.01 13.71
CA PRO A 63 -30.80 -0.39 14.93
C PRO A 63 -31.28 -1.41 15.96
N LYS A 64 -31.86 -2.53 15.51
CA LYS A 64 -32.31 -3.62 16.38
C LYS A 64 -31.12 -4.30 17.07
N CYS A 65 -30.02 -4.50 16.35
CA CYS A 65 -28.78 -5.01 16.90
C CYS A 65 -28.18 -4.06 17.94
N SER A 66 -28.06 -2.77 17.61
CA SER A 66 -27.56 -1.74 18.53
C SER A 66 -28.32 -1.73 19.87
N ILE A 67 -29.66 -1.80 19.82
CA ILE A 67 -30.48 -1.89 21.04
C ILE A 67 -30.16 -3.16 21.84
N ALA A 68 -30.02 -4.30 21.18
CA ALA A 68 -29.77 -5.59 21.83
C ALA A 68 -28.42 -5.64 22.58
N ILE A 69 -27.38 -5.01 22.03
CA ILE A 69 -26.04 -5.00 22.63
C ILE A 69 -25.77 -3.80 23.53
N SER A 70 -26.63 -2.77 23.53
CA SER A 70 -26.44 -1.49 24.24
C SER A 70 -25.97 -1.62 25.70
N SER A 71 -26.57 -2.55 26.45
CA SER A 71 -26.23 -2.81 27.87
C SER A 71 -24.84 -3.43 28.09
N LYS A 72 -24.16 -3.86 27.02
CA LYS A 72 -22.86 -4.56 27.04
C LYS A 72 -21.74 -3.72 26.44
N LEU A 73 -22.04 -2.49 26.03
CA LEU A 73 -21.08 -1.57 25.42
C LEU A 73 -20.38 -0.73 26.49
N SER A 74 -19.06 -0.62 26.38
CA SER A 74 -18.25 0.33 27.16
C SER A 74 -17.15 0.92 26.29
N ASN A 75 -16.91 2.24 26.36
CA ASN A 75 -15.89 2.91 25.54
C ASN A 75 -16.05 2.62 24.02
N VAL A 76 -17.28 2.77 23.51
CA VAL A 76 -17.58 2.63 22.09
C VAL A 76 -17.69 4.01 21.45
N GLY A 77 -17.09 4.17 20.27
CA GLY A 77 -17.06 5.45 19.61
C GLY A 77 -18.32 5.83 18.84
N LEU A 78 -18.58 5.12 17.74
CA LEU A 78 -19.73 5.35 16.86
C LEU A 78 -20.51 4.05 16.65
N ILE A 79 -21.83 4.17 16.48
CA ILE A 79 -22.73 3.05 16.15
C ILE A 79 -23.64 3.50 15.00
N GLY A 80 -23.64 2.80 13.86
CA GLY A 80 -24.40 3.20 12.67
C GLY A 80 -24.59 2.09 11.64
N GLN A 81 -25.40 2.34 10.61
CA GLN A 81 -25.77 1.39 9.53
C GLN A 81 -25.00 1.61 8.21
N SER A 82 -23.95 2.42 8.20
CA SER A 82 -23.25 2.73 6.95
C SER A 82 -21.75 2.89 7.17
N PHE A 83 -21.01 1.82 6.87
CA PHE A 83 -19.55 1.78 6.74
C PHE A 83 -18.94 3.04 6.09
N ALA A 84 -19.49 3.49 4.95
CA ALA A 84 -18.98 4.66 4.23
C ALA A 84 -19.17 6.01 4.98
N ARG A 85 -20.21 6.11 5.80
CA ARG A 85 -20.53 7.32 6.56
C ARG A 85 -19.85 7.30 7.94
N ALA A 86 -19.70 6.11 8.52
CA ALA A 86 -19.03 5.89 9.78
C ALA A 86 -17.52 6.16 9.68
N ILE A 87 -16.88 5.81 8.55
CA ILE A 87 -15.48 6.17 8.28
C ILE A 87 -15.32 7.70 8.12
N GLN A 88 -16.23 8.36 7.39
CA GLN A 88 -16.21 9.82 7.23
C GLN A 88 -16.49 10.59 8.54
N GLU A 89 -17.29 10.03 9.45
CA GLU A 89 -17.59 10.65 10.74
C GLU A 89 -16.59 10.26 11.84
N SER A 90 -15.96 9.07 11.78
CA SER A 90 -14.89 8.68 12.72
C SER A 90 -13.63 9.52 12.56
N LEU A 91 -13.35 10.03 11.35
CA LEU A 91 -12.28 11.01 11.08
C LEU A 91 -12.50 12.37 11.78
N LYS A 92 -13.67 12.63 12.37
CA LYS A 92 -13.99 13.89 13.09
C LYS A 92 -13.92 13.77 14.62
N PHE A 93 -13.80 12.57 15.16
CA PHE A 93 -13.76 12.35 16.60
C PHE A 93 -12.36 11.85 17.00
N PRO A 94 -11.70 12.49 17.98
CA PRO A 94 -10.41 12.05 18.47
C PRO A 94 -10.62 10.81 19.35
N PHE A 95 -10.77 9.63 18.73
CA PHE A 95 -10.66 8.39 19.47
C PHE A 95 -9.18 8.17 19.76
N ASN A 96 -8.80 8.36 21.04
CA ASN A 96 -7.59 7.78 21.59
C ASN A 96 -7.73 6.26 21.53
N ILE A 97 -7.50 5.68 20.35
CA ILE A 97 -7.11 4.29 20.21
C ILE A 97 -5.85 4.18 21.07
N TYR A 98 -5.91 3.35 22.11
CA TYR A 98 -4.77 3.13 22.99
C TYR A 98 -3.67 2.45 22.17
N THR A 99 -2.85 3.26 21.51
CA THR A 99 -1.66 2.84 20.78
C THR A 99 -0.65 2.35 21.80
N THR A 100 -0.47 1.04 21.89
CA THR A 100 0.77 0.50 22.47
C THR A 100 1.92 0.99 21.59
N HIS A 101 2.73 1.91 22.12
CA HIS A 101 3.68 2.79 21.43
C HIS A 101 4.78 2.17 20.55
N ASN A 102 4.71 0.90 20.14
CA ASN A 102 5.66 0.29 19.20
C ASN A 102 5.04 -0.80 18.32
N LYS A 103 3.71 -0.97 18.32
CA LYS A 103 3.07 -2.04 17.54
C LYS A 103 2.23 -1.44 16.43
N LYS A 104 2.63 -1.68 15.17
CA LYS A 104 1.78 -1.44 14.01
C LYS A 104 0.62 -2.44 14.03
N PHE A 105 -0.56 -2.02 13.58
CA PHE A 105 -1.71 -2.88 13.39
C PHE A 105 -2.18 -2.80 11.95
N THR A 106 -2.79 -3.88 11.48
CA THR A 106 -3.34 -3.97 10.13
C THR A 106 -4.51 -2.99 10.00
N VAL A 107 -4.33 -1.97 9.18
CA VAL A 107 -5.34 -0.94 8.85
C VAL A 107 -6.15 -1.33 7.61
N PHE A 108 -5.52 -2.06 6.69
CA PHE A 108 -6.14 -2.58 5.48
C PHE A 108 -5.51 -3.93 5.13
N ASP A 109 -6.34 -4.92 4.80
CA ASP A 109 -5.93 -6.23 4.31
C ASP A 109 -7.10 -6.81 3.52
N SER A 110 -7.10 -6.57 2.22
CA SER A 110 -8.20 -6.99 1.35
C SER A 110 -7.77 -7.05 -0.11
N PRO A 111 -8.42 -7.93 -0.91
CA PRO A 111 -8.44 -7.79 -2.34
C PRO A 111 -8.91 -6.39 -2.75
N ILE A 112 -8.34 -5.89 -3.85
CA ILE A 112 -8.70 -4.59 -4.44
C ILE A 112 -9.21 -4.78 -5.87
N GLN A 113 -9.90 -3.77 -6.40
CA GLN A 113 -10.22 -3.74 -7.82
C GLN A 113 -8.91 -3.66 -8.63
N THR A 114 -8.85 -4.35 -9.77
CA THR A 114 -7.73 -4.25 -10.71
C THR A 114 -7.58 -2.81 -11.22
N PRO A 115 -6.52 -2.09 -10.82
CA PRO A 115 -6.26 -0.76 -11.34
C PRO A 115 -5.54 -0.84 -12.69
N LYS A 116 -5.66 0.20 -13.51
CA LYS A 116 -4.83 0.39 -14.72
C LYS A 116 -3.60 1.23 -14.42
N SER A 117 -3.74 2.16 -13.47
CA SER A 117 -2.68 3.05 -13.02
C SER A 117 -2.69 3.19 -11.50
N CYS A 118 -1.50 3.31 -10.91
CA CYS A 118 -1.31 3.54 -9.48
C CYS A 118 -0.43 4.77 -9.25
N GLU A 119 -0.82 5.60 -8.29
CA GLU A 119 -0.03 6.72 -7.75
C GLU A 119 0.19 6.45 -6.27
N ILE A 120 1.44 6.48 -5.81
CA ILE A 120 1.79 6.05 -4.45
C ILE A 120 2.74 7.06 -3.84
N GLU A 121 2.42 7.55 -2.65
CA GLU A 121 3.30 8.40 -1.85
C GLU A 121 3.69 7.67 -0.56
N VAL A 122 4.99 7.63 -0.28
CA VAL A 122 5.60 6.84 0.78
C VAL A 122 6.49 7.74 1.62
N ASP A 123 6.11 8.03 2.86
CA ASP A 123 6.91 8.81 3.82
C ASP A 123 7.27 7.96 5.04
N GLY A 124 8.55 7.94 5.43
CA GLY A 124 9.05 7.17 6.59
C GLY A 124 8.64 5.69 6.64
N SER A 125 8.33 5.07 5.49
CA SER A 125 7.61 3.79 5.39
C SER A 125 8.38 2.73 4.61
N ASP A 126 7.99 1.47 4.80
CA ASP A 126 8.46 0.33 4.00
C ASP A 126 7.35 -0.11 3.03
N LEU A 127 7.61 -0.07 1.73
CA LEU A 127 6.66 -0.51 0.70
C LEU A 127 7.23 -1.63 -0.18
N THR A 128 6.43 -2.68 -0.39
CA THR A 128 6.73 -3.73 -1.36
C THR A 128 5.60 -3.85 -2.39
N ILE A 129 5.92 -3.63 -3.66
CA ILE A 129 5.02 -3.81 -4.80
C ILE A 129 5.43 -5.05 -5.57
N VAL A 130 4.51 -6.01 -5.75
CA VAL A 130 4.80 -7.28 -6.45
C VAL A 130 3.73 -7.63 -7.48
N GLN A 131 4.14 -8.33 -8.52
CA GLN A 131 3.22 -8.93 -9.49
C GLN A 131 2.34 -10.00 -8.83
N GLY A 132 1.02 -9.91 -9.00
CA GLY A 132 0.08 -10.95 -8.54
C GLY A 132 -1.39 -10.55 -8.67
N GLU A 133 -2.24 -11.26 -7.92
CA GLU A 133 -3.65 -10.90 -7.81
C GLU A 133 -3.82 -9.61 -7.01
N PRO A 134 -4.65 -8.66 -7.46
CA PRO A 134 -4.78 -7.36 -6.82
C PRO A 134 -5.15 -7.47 -5.33
N HIS A 135 -4.21 -7.09 -4.47
CA HIS A 135 -4.38 -7.18 -3.03
C HIS A 135 -3.52 -6.12 -2.35
N LEU A 136 -4.07 -5.43 -1.35
CA LEU A 136 -3.33 -4.47 -0.55
C LEU A 136 -3.37 -4.90 0.91
N LYS A 137 -2.20 -4.86 1.55
CA LYS A 137 -2.04 -4.97 2.99
C LYS A 137 -1.26 -3.77 3.50
N VAL A 138 -1.76 -3.11 4.53
CA VAL A 138 -1.11 -1.96 5.18
C VAL A 138 -1.18 -2.14 6.70
N GLU A 139 -0.06 -1.90 7.36
CA GLU A 139 0.10 -1.91 8.80
C GLU A 139 0.67 -0.56 9.26
N CYS A 140 -0.04 0.16 10.13
CA CYS A 140 0.33 1.50 10.59
C CYS A 140 0.19 1.62 12.11
N HIS A 141 0.67 2.74 12.67
CA HIS A 141 0.47 3.07 14.09
C HIS A 141 -0.85 3.81 14.36
N SER A 142 -1.37 4.51 13.35
CA SER A 142 -2.67 5.15 13.33
C SER A 142 -3.40 4.87 12.02
N LEU A 143 -4.71 5.10 12.01
CA LEU A 143 -5.49 5.17 10.76
C LEU A 143 -5.27 6.50 10.03
N ASP A 144 -4.79 7.52 10.73
CA ASP A 144 -4.49 8.84 10.16
C ASP A 144 -3.22 8.82 9.31
N ASP A 145 -2.41 7.77 9.46
CA ASP A 145 -1.14 7.55 8.76
C ASP A 145 -1.33 6.99 7.33
N VAL A 146 -2.59 6.79 6.90
CA VAL A 146 -2.89 6.15 5.62
C VAL A 146 -4.09 6.78 4.92
N GLU A 147 -3.95 7.04 3.62
CA GLU A 147 -5.06 7.36 2.73
C GLU A 147 -5.10 6.36 1.56
N ILE A 148 -6.28 5.77 1.30
CA ILE A 148 -6.47 4.77 0.25
C ILE A 148 -7.65 5.15 -0.62
N ASN A 149 -7.39 5.43 -1.90
CA ASN A 149 -8.42 5.64 -2.91
C ASN A 149 -8.39 4.49 -3.93
N LEU A 150 -9.44 3.67 -3.94
CA LEU A 150 -9.57 2.53 -4.83
C LEU A 150 -10.36 2.88 -6.10
N GLY A 151 -9.96 2.34 -7.24
CA GLY A 151 -10.62 2.56 -8.53
C GLY A 151 -9.73 2.18 -9.72
N GLU A 152 -10.10 2.64 -10.93
CA GLU A 152 -9.24 2.45 -12.12
C GLU A 152 -7.89 3.17 -12.01
N LYS A 153 -7.89 4.36 -11.38
CA LYS A 153 -6.70 5.06 -10.90
C LYS A 153 -6.66 4.95 -9.38
N MET A 154 -5.80 4.07 -8.88
CA MET A 154 -5.61 3.87 -7.44
C MET A 154 -4.63 4.93 -6.90
N SER A 155 -4.92 5.47 -5.72
CA SER A 155 -3.92 6.19 -4.92
C SER A 155 -3.72 5.57 -3.55
N LEU A 156 -2.47 5.58 -3.08
CA LEU A 156 -2.06 5.12 -1.76
C LEU A 156 -1.08 6.12 -1.17
N GLU A 157 -1.40 6.69 -0.03
CA GLU A 157 -0.49 7.54 0.75
C GLU A 157 -0.26 6.87 2.10
N ILE A 158 1.00 6.71 2.49
CA ILE A 158 1.39 6.09 3.77
C ILE A 158 2.51 6.87 4.46
N ASP A 159 2.38 7.04 5.78
CA ASP A 159 3.36 7.70 6.66
C ASP A 159 3.72 6.77 7.84
N GLY A 160 4.99 6.38 7.98
CA GLY A 160 5.43 5.49 9.07
C GLY A 160 4.82 4.09 9.04
N CYS A 161 4.29 3.62 7.91
CA CYS A 161 3.61 2.34 7.76
C CYS A 161 4.49 1.25 7.10
N ASP A 162 4.01 0.01 7.16
CA ASP A 162 4.50 -1.09 6.33
C ASP A 162 3.39 -1.50 5.36
N ALA A 163 3.69 -1.58 4.07
CA ALA A 163 2.71 -1.91 3.04
C ALA A 163 3.21 -2.97 2.05
N VAL A 164 2.30 -3.87 1.68
CA VAL A 164 2.50 -4.84 0.60
C VAL A 164 1.36 -4.70 -0.38
N LEU A 165 1.69 -4.40 -1.62
CA LEU A 165 0.77 -4.19 -2.71
C LEU A 165 1.04 -5.20 -3.82
N SER A 166 0.13 -6.16 -3.98
CA SER A 166 0.14 -7.07 -5.12
C SER A 166 -0.74 -6.52 -6.23
N LEU A 167 -0.20 -6.43 -7.44
CA LEU A 167 -0.86 -5.81 -8.59
C LEU A 167 -0.74 -6.68 -9.85
N PRO A 168 -1.73 -6.61 -10.75
CA PRO A 168 -1.63 -7.18 -12.08
C PRO A 168 -0.72 -6.30 -12.96
N ASN A 169 -0.63 -6.60 -14.25
CA ASN A 169 0.11 -5.73 -15.18
C ASN A 169 -0.52 -4.33 -15.18
N LEU A 170 0.32 -3.30 -15.12
CA LEU A 170 -0.13 -1.91 -15.14
C LEU A 170 0.23 -1.21 -16.46
N GLU A 171 -0.56 -0.20 -16.79
CA GLU A 171 -0.18 0.76 -17.82
C GLU A 171 0.81 1.78 -17.25
N ARG A 172 0.54 2.32 -16.05
CA ARG A 172 1.39 3.32 -15.39
C ARG A 172 1.53 3.10 -13.88
N LEU A 173 2.72 3.33 -13.36
CA LEU A 173 3.03 3.39 -11.93
C LEU A 173 3.80 4.68 -11.63
N ASP A 174 3.32 5.45 -10.67
CA ASP A 174 3.96 6.65 -10.15
C ASP A 174 4.23 6.43 -8.65
N VAL A 175 5.47 6.55 -8.22
CA VAL A 175 5.87 6.36 -6.82
C VAL A 175 6.75 7.50 -6.36
N LYS A 176 6.29 8.24 -5.36
CA LYS A 176 7.07 9.24 -4.63
C LYS A 176 7.53 8.67 -3.30
N ILE A 177 8.82 8.82 -3.01
CA ILE A 177 9.50 8.12 -1.93
C ILE A 177 10.29 9.14 -1.10
N ASN A 178 9.85 9.37 0.13
CA ASN A 178 10.49 10.30 1.06
C ASN A 178 10.98 9.53 2.28
N VAL A 179 12.30 9.54 2.53
CA VAL A 179 12.95 8.89 3.68
C VAL A 179 12.44 7.45 3.91
N SER A 180 12.29 6.68 2.83
CA SER A 180 11.57 5.40 2.84
C SER A 180 12.35 4.29 2.12
N ALA A 181 11.95 3.04 2.34
CA ALA A 181 12.50 1.89 1.62
C ALA A 181 11.44 1.22 0.74
N VAL A 182 11.67 1.18 -0.57
CA VAL A 182 10.69 0.69 -1.55
C VAL A 182 11.28 -0.43 -2.41
N ASN A 183 10.54 -1.53 -2.53
CA ASN A 183 10.84 -2.61 -3.46
C ASN A 183 9.72 -2.72 -4.48
N VAL A 184 10.04 -2.58 -5.76
CA VAL A 184 9.08 -2.70 -6.86
C VAL A 184 9.48 -3.88 -7.74
N SER A 185 8.57 -4.83 -7.96
CA SER A 185 8.74 -5.92 -8.92
C SER A 185 7.45 -6.15 -9.69
N LEU A 186 7.35 -5.56 -10.88
CA LEU A 186 6.09 -5.48 -11.61
C LEU A 186 6.28 -5.49 -13.13
N ASN A 187 5.25 -5.93 -13.86
CA ASN A 187 5.10 -5.65 -15.28
C ASN A 187 4.34 -4.34 -15.47
N VAL A 188 5.02 -3.32 -15.96
CA VAL A 188 4.44 -2.00 -16.18
C VAL A 188 5.08 -1.31 -17.39
N LYS A 189 4.26 -0.64 -18.20
CA LYS A 189 4.73 0.05 -19.41
C LYS A 189 5.40 1.39 -19.08
N GLU A 190 4.78 2.17 -18.21
CA GLU A 190 5.28 3.49 -17.80
C GLU A 190 5.53 3.51 -16.30
N VAL A 191 6.75 3.85 -15.88
CA VAL A 191 7.10 3.99 -14.46
C VAL A 191 7.76 5.34 -14.20
N GLU A 192 7.36 5.98 -13.13
CA GLU A 192 7.92 7.22 -12.61
C GLU A 192 8.27 6.99 -11.15
N ILE A 193 9.54 7.23 -10.79
CA ILE A 193 10.06 7.09 -9.42
C ILE A 193 10.70 8.42 -9.04
N ASP A 194 10.11 9.10 -8.07
CA ASP A 194 10.68 10.29 -7.43
C ASP A 194 11.14 9.90 -6.03
N ALA A 195 12.44 10.05 -5.74
CA ALA A 195 13.04 9.59 -4.49
C ALA A 195 13.88 10.68 -3.83
N ASP A 196 13.50 11.08 -2.61
CA ASP A 196 14.24 11.99 -1.74
C ASP A 196 14.69 11.27 -0.46
N GLY A 197 16.00 11.21 -0.25
CA GLY A 197 16.61 10.61 0.95
C GLY A 197 16.27 9.13 1.16
N SER A 198 16.05 8.38 0.08
CA SER A 198 15.37 7.07 0.10
C SER A 198 16.18 5.93 -0.51
N ASP A 199 15.78 4.69 -0.20
CA ASP A 199 16.33 3.46 -0.78
C ASP A 199 15.27 2.76 -1.66
N ALA A 200 15.56 2.58 -2.95
CA ALA A 200 14.66 1.91 -3.88
C ALA A 200 15.32 0.74 -4.62
N ASN A 201 14.59 -0.37 -4.74
CA ASN A 201 14.98 -1.53 -5.54
C ASN A 201 13.90 -1.84 -6.59
N ILE A 202 14.20 -1.59 -7.86
CA ILE A 202 13.24 -1.65 -8.96
C ILE A 202 13.50 -2.83 -9.90
N ASN A 203 12.50 -3.66 -10.16
CA ASN A 203 12.57 -4.82 -11.04
C ASN A 203 11.37 -4.79 -11.99
N ILE A 204 11.51 -4.02 -13.06
CA ILE A 204 10.42 -3.72 -13.98
C ILE A 204 10.55 -4.55 -15.25
N THR A 205 9.43 -5.13 -15.67
CA THR A 205 9.34 -5.88 -16.94
C THR A 205 8.38 -5.20 -17.91
N SER A 206 8.67 -5.33 -19.21
CA SER A 206 7.87 -4.77 -20.31
C SER A 206 7.74 -3.23 -20.30
N CYS A 207 8.80 -2.54 -19.90
CA CYS A 207 8.83 -1.08 -19.86
C CYS A 207 8.96 -0.47 -21.25
N GLU A 208 8.26 0.64 -21.47
CA GLU A 208 8.33 1.50 -22.65
C GLU A 208 8.86 2.90 -22.27
N LYS A 209 8.51 3.39 -21.08
CA LYS A 209 9.03 4.64 -20.50
C LYS A 209 9.36 4.44 -19.01
N ALA A 210 10.56 4.83 -18.61
CA ALA A 210 10.94 4.96 -17.21
C ALA A 210 11.50 6.36 -16.94
N GLU A 211 11.04 6.98 -15.86
CA GLU A 211 11.50 8.27 -15.36
C GLU A 211 11.95 8.07 -13.91
N ILE A 212 13.16 8.49 -13.59
CA ILE A 212 13.75 8.34 -12.25
C ILE A 212 14.38 9.66 -11.85
N ASP A 213 13.75 10.32 -10.89
CA ASP A 213 14.27 11.51 -10.24
C ASP A 213 14.75 11.14 -8.85
N ALA A 214 16.01 11.44 -8.54
CA ALA A 214 16.63 10.98 -7.31
C ALA A 214 17.45 12.09 -6.64
N ASP A 215 17.00 12.55 -5.47
CA ASP A 215 17.75 13.43 -4.58
C ASP A 215 18.25 12.67 -3.34
N ALA A 216 19.55 12.72 -3.07
CA ALA A 216 20.21 12.09 -1.93
C ALA A 216 19.80 10.62 -1.66
N SER A 217 19.50 9.88 -2.73
CA SER A 217 18.86 8.56 -2.68
C SER A 217 19.76 7.44 -3.22
N SER A 218 19.36 6.19 -2.99
CA SER A 218 20.04 4.99 -3.45
C SER A 218 19.05 4.10 -4.19
N ILE A 219 19.19 4.05 -5.52
CA ILE A 219 18.29 3.31 -6.41
C ILE A 219 19.08 2.22 -7.11
N LYS A 220 18.58 0.99 -7.07
CA LYS A 220 19.18 -0.14 -7.80
C LYS A 220 18.12 -1.00 -8.45
N GLY A 221 18.50 -1.74 -9.48
CA GLY A 221 17.48 -2.58 -10.11
C GLY A 221 17.78 -3.13 -11.48
N ARG A 222 16.73 -3.70 -12.06
CA ARG A 222 16.66 -4.23 -13.41
C ARG A 222 15.42 -3.69 -14.13
N ILE A 223 15.59 -3.19 -15.35
CA ILE A 223 14.48 -2.69 -16.18
C ILE A 223 14.58 -3.35 -17.55
N ASN A 224 13.52 -4.02 -17.99
CA ASN A 224 13.44 -4.64 -19.32
C ASN A 224 12.70 -3.74 -20.30
N PHE A 225 13.33 -3.41 -21.43
CA PHE A 225 12.72 -2.68 -22.55
C PHE A 225 12.62 -3.60 -23.78
N PRO A 226 11.58 -4.44 -23.90
CA PRO A 226 11.51 -5.47 -24.94
C PRO A 226 11.36 -4.89 -26.35
N THR A 227 10.95 -3.62 -26.46
CA THR A 227 10.72 -2.94 -27.73
C THR A 227 11.55 -1.66 -27.88
N GLY A 228 12.54 -1.44 -27.01
CA GLY A 228 13.12 -0.11 -26.84
C GLY A 228 12.18 0.81 -26.06
N GLY A 229 12.46 2.10 -26.05
CA GLY A 229 11.73 3.05 -25.22
C GLY A 229 12.54 4.27 -24.84
N ILE A 230 12.17 4.86 -23.70
CA ILE A 230 12.84 6.01 -23.11
C ILE A 230 13.16 5.69 -21.64
N LEU A 231 14.38 5.99 -21.24
CA LEU A 231 14.82 6.03 -19.85
C LEU A 231 15.32 7.44 -19.58
N ASP A 232 14.59 8.19 -18.77
CA ASP A 232 14.93 9.54 -18.32
C ASP A 232 15.38 9.46 -16.85
N ILE A 233 16.52 10.08 -16.53
CA ILE A 233 17.10 10.07 -15.19
C ILE A 233 17.55 11.48 -14.83
N ASP A 234 17.09 12.01 -13.70
CA ASP A 234 17.71 13.13 -13.00
C ASP A 234 18.34 12.62 -11.70
N ASN A 235 19.65 12.79 -11.57
CA ASN A 235 20.41 12.34 -10.42
C ASN A 235 21.06 13.53 -9.70
N ASN A 236 20.51 13.88 -8.55
CA ASN A 236 21.04 14.87 -7.63
C ASN A 236 21.59 14.20 -6.36
N ALA A 237 22.91 14.10 -6.26
CA ALA A 237 23.60 13.51 -5.09
C ALA A 237 23.23 12.05 -4.77
N SER A 238 22.73 11.29 -5.74
CA SER A 238 22.21 9.93 -5.56
C SER A 238 23.13 8.86 -6.14
N THR A 239 22.95 7.62 -5.68
CA THR A 239 23.60 6.44 -6.28
C THR A 239 22.55 5.64 -7.05
N ILE A 240 22.67 5.58 -8.37
CA ILE A 240 21.76 4.84 -9.25
C ILE A 240 22.52 3.71 -9.95
N ARG A 241 22.09 2.46 -9.76
CA ARG A 241 22.70 1.27 -10.37
C ARG A 241 21.68 0.37 -11.05
N LEU A 242 21.57 0.45 -12.37
CA LEU A 242 20.56 -0.26 -13.16
C LEU A 242 21.19 -1.28 -14.11
N THR A 243 20.52 -2.42 -14.26
CA THR A 243 20.75 -3.37 -15.34
C THR A 243 19.59 -3.32 -16.32
N LEU A 244 19.87 -3.17 -17.60
CA LEU A 244 18.88 -3.06 -18.65
C LEU A 244 18.82 -4.36 -19.45
N ASP A 245 17.65 -4.99 -19.49
CA ASP A 245 17.45 -6.17 -20.35
C ASP A 245 16.90 -5.74 -21.70
N LEU A 246 17.72 -5.91 -22.74
CA LEU A 246 17.43 -5.44 -24.10
C LEU A 246 17.61 -6.58 -25.11
N PRO A 247 16.63 -6.84 -25.98
CA PRO A 247 16.81 -7.71 -27.14
C PRO A 247 17.91 -7.22 -28.09
N GLU A 248 18.52 -8.12 -28.87
CA GLU A 248 19.61 -7.76 -29.80
C GLU A 248 19.23 -6.71 -30.84
N ASN A 249 17.96 -6.68 -31.26
CA ASN A 249 17.46 -5.73 -32.25
C ASN A 249 17.12 -4.34 -31.68
N VAL A 250 17.28 -4.12 -30.37
CA VAL A 250 17.12 -2.82 -29.71
C VAL A 250 18.47 -2.11 -29.61
N GLY A 251 18.63 -1.03 -30.35
CA GLY A 251 19.79 -0.14 -30.27
C GLY A 251 19.74 0.74 -29.01
N ILE A 252 20.89 1.33 -28.67
CA ILE A 252 21.06 2.19 -27.49
C ILE A 252 21.59 3.54 -27.96
N ILE A 253 20.93 4.61 -27.51
CA ILE A 253 21.37 6.00 -27.71
C ILE A 253 21.44 6.65 -26.34
N ASN A 254 22.57 7.27 -26.02
CA ASN A 254 22.80 7.97 -24.76
C ASN A 254 22.88 9.48 -25.03
N ASP A 255 22.18 10.27 -24.23
CA ASP A 255 22.26 11.74 -24.17
C ASP A 255 22.44 12.13 -22.70
N VAL A 256 23.66 12.53 -22.33
CA VAL A 256 24.01 12.74 -20.92
C VAL A 256 24.65 14.09 -20.69
N ARG A 257 24.15 14.76 -19.65
CA ARG A 257 24.71 15.97 -19.06
C ARG A 257 25.16 15.60 -17.66
N SER A 258 26.39 15.95 -17.30
CA SER A 258 26.92 15.62 -15.98
C SER A 258 27.86 16.72 -15.50
N ASN A 259 27.69 17.10 -14.23
CA ASN A 259 28.48 18.09 -13.52
C ASN A 259 29.43 17.45 -12.48
N ILE A 260 29.48 16.12 -12.37
CA ILE A 260 30.05 15.35 -11.23
C ILE A 260 30.52 13.90 -11.57
N SER A 261 30.78 13.09 -10.52
CA SER A 261 31.96 12.25 -10.26
C SER A 261 32.13 10.95 -11.05
N HIS A 262 31.05 10.18 -11.31
CA HIS A 262 31.17 8.90 -12.00
C HIS A 262 29.87 8.52 -12.73
N VAL A 263 29.95 8.42 -14.06
CA VAL A 263 28.85 7.98 -14.92
C VAL A 263 29.36 6.86 -15.83
N GLU A 264 28.78 5.68 -15.70
CA GLU A 264 29.00 4.52 -16.57
C GLU A 264 27.68 4.20 -17.28
N LEU A 265 27.71 4.16 -18.61
CA LEU A 265 26.54 3.86 -19.44
C LEU A 265 26.87 2.72 -20.38
N PRO A 266 25.87 1.95 -20.83
CA PRO A 266 26.10 0.91 -21.82
C PRO A 266 26.60 1.53 -23.14
N PRO A 267 27.44 0.81 -23.89
CA PRO A 267 27.95 1.30 -25.16
C PRO A 267 26.81 1.51 -26.16
N ILE A 268 26.93 2.57 -26.96
CA ILE A 268 26.00 2.84 -28.07
C ILE A 268 25.99 1.63 -29.01
N ARG A 269 24.79 1.16 -29.35
CA ARG A 269 24.56 0.02 -30.23
C ARG A 269 23.50 0.36 -31.27
N GLN A 270 23.68 -0.10 -32.50
CA GLN A 270 22.66 0.02 -33.54
C GLN A 270 21.58 -1.07 -33.38
N GLY A 271 20.34 -0.72 -33.71
CA GLY A 271 19.23 -1.65 -33.76
C GLY A 271 18.06 -1.06 -34.54
N GLU A 272 17.12 -1.91 -34.94
CA GLU A 272 15.90 -1.50 -35.65
C GLU A 272 15.01 -0.64 -34.75
N LYS A 273 14.90 -1.04 -33.49
CA LYS A 273 14.25 -0.29 -32.41
C LYS A 273 15.32 0.41 -31.58
N LYS A 274 14.93 1.38 -30.75
CA LYS A 274 15.88 2.20 -29.99
C LYS A 274 15.40 2.38 -28.55
N LEU A 275 16.32 2.24 -27.61
CA LEU A 275 16.23 2.79 -26.26
C LEU A 275 17.01 4.11 -26.23
N LYS A 276 16.33 5.20 -25.87
CA LYS A 276 16.97 6.48 -25.59
C LYS A 276 17.18 6.60 -24.08
N ILE A 277 18.42 6.77 -23.66
CA ILE A 277 18.80 7.04 -22.27
C ILE A 277 19.15 8.52 -22.18
N ASN A 278 18.34 9.30 -21.47
CA ASN A 278 18.63 10.68 -21.12
C ASN A 278 19.02 10.72 -19.65
N ALA A 279 20.16 11.33 -19.33
CA ALA A 279 20.58 11.50 -17.94
C ALA A 279 21.08 12.92 -17.69
N ASP A 280 20.53 13.59 -16.68
CA ASP A 280 21.13 14.75 -16.05
C ASP A 280 21.69 14.34 -14.69
N VAL A 281 22.95 14.67 -14.43
CA VAL A 281 23.70 14.14 -13.28
C VAL A 281 24.42 15.29 -12.59
N ASN A 282 23.80 15.80 -11.52
CA ASN A 282 24.23 16.98 -10.77
C ASN A 282 25.11 16.68 -9.56
N ALA A 283 24.95 15.52 -8.91
CA ALA A 283 25.89 14.93 -7.92
C ALA A 283 25.66 13.41 -7.76
N GLY A 284 26.62 12.65 -7.19
CA GLY A 284 26.50 11.18 -7.02
C GLY A 284 27.14 10.26 -8.09
N GLU A 285 26.59 9.05 -8.22
CA GLU A 285 27.04 7.97 -9.11
C GLU A 285 25.87 7.45 -9.96
N LEU A 286 26.09 7.29 -11.27
CA LEU A 286 25.15 6.63 -12.17
C LEU A 286 25.87 5.49 -12.91
N ILE A 287 25.44 4.26 -12.70
CA ILE A 287 25.93 3.08 -13.42
C ILE A 287 24.75 2.37 -14.08
N ILE A 288 24.77 2.30 -15.40
CA ILE A 288 23.81 1.56 -16.19
C ILE A 288 24.56 0.49 -16.98
N LYS A 289 24.11 -0.75 -16.86
CA LYS A 289 24.67 -1.90 -17.58
C LYS A 289 23.59 -2.56 -18.42
N THR A 290 24.00 -3.36 -19.40
CA THR A 290 23.13 -4.19 -20.24
C THR A 290 23.63 -5.62 -20.21
#